data_AF-X7E3V3-F1
#
_entry.id   AF-X7E3V3-F1
#
_cell.length_a   1.000
_cell.length_b   1.000
_cell.length_c   1.000
_cell.angle_alpha   90.00
_cell.angle_beta   90.00
_cell.angle_gamma   90.00
#
_symmetry.space_group_name_H-M   'P 1'
#
loop_
_entity.id
_entity.type
_entity.pdbx_description
1 polymer ?
#
loop_
_entity_poly.entity_id
_entity_poly.type
_entity_poly.pdbx_seq_one_letter_code
_entity_poly.pdbx_strand_id
1 'polypeptide(L)'
;MSDSQTSFETSGTAIGVITKLSGSVTITSIDGQERVAQVGDSVFFGETVVTGANGSVTISFIDGTDVVIGPDSVVEITDEVYNTGDAEELVADSVAEAEALQAAILAGDDPTLVQDAPAAGDDAENQDRVDVSVERIGGDAPIGYGMNTLPTYGYDTGKDATERSVTQFSAGSSGPSDAIAGVVTINTITSDGVISSEEASGTVTVSGSANGGDISTGDSVVFVINNVTYSTSVSADGTWSVDVAGSDLATDTSFDVVVTSSNSDGNTVESISTATYEMDQSKLLVNLDIDPITEDSVVNAAEASSTVTVTGIVTGDEFDSGEVTLVINGAEYKTEVNVEDGGWSVEVDGNDLTADADTIVFGTVSVGNSIGQEGDATSTEKYFVDTAASAIIRVDSITEDDLVNATESESTVTVSGRVAGDVSLGDLVSMTINGTSYTALVLANSTWSVDVSGSDLAADTSFVATVTGEDNAGNSYSASTTSTHTVDAA
;
A
#
# COMPACT_ATOMS: atom_id res chain seq x y z
N MET A 1 -14.96 32.20 3.28
CA MET A 1 -15.20 32.45 4.72
C MET A 1 -14.31 31.48 5.46
N SER A 2 -13.57 31.98 6.45
CA SER A 2 -12.75 31.16 7.34
C SER A 2 -13.70 30.37 8.23
N ASP A 3 -13.74 29.05 8.09
CA ASP A 3 -14.17 28.18 9.19
C ASP A 3 -12.99 27.27 9.56
N SER A 4 -12.15 27.87 10.38
CA SER A 4 -11.20 27.20 11.25
C SER A 4 -11.98 26.31 12.23
N GLN A 5 -12.18 25.04 11.88
CA GLN A 5 -12.45 24.03 12.90
C GLN A 5 -11.12 23.65 13.55
N THR A 6 -11.00 24.04 14.82
CA THR A 6 -9.95 23.62 15.73
C THR A 6 -9.97 22.10 15.88
N SER A 7 -8.79 21.45 15.83
CA SER A 7 -8.68 20.03 16.14
C SER A 7 -9.19 19.78 17.56
N PHE A 8 -10.19 18.91 17.69
CA PHE A 8 -10.68 18.45 18.98
C PHE A 8 -9.78 17.30 19.41
N GLU A 9 -8.69 17.61 20.11
CA GLU A 9 -7.91 16.58 20.80
C GLU A 9 -8.57 16.23 22.11
N THR A 10 -9.36 15.16 22.10
CA THR A 10 -9.59 14.34 23.28
C THR A 10 -8.25 13.76 23.71
N SER A 11 -7.82 14.01 24.95
CA SER A 11 -6.52 13.61 25.49
C SER A 11 -6.35 12.08 25.46
N GLY A 12 -5.82 11.53 24.37
CA GLY A 12 -5.57 10.11 24.16
C GLY A 12 -5.00 9.83 22.77
N THR A 13 -4.44 8.64 22.57
CA THR A 13 -4.03 8.17 21.23
C THR A 13 -5.28 7.72 20.46
N ALA A 14 -5.43 8.13 19.21
CA ALA A 14 -6.49 7.62 18.36
C ALA A 14 -6.35 6.10 18.19
N ILE A 15 -7.45 5.37 18.31
CA ILE A 15 -7.47 3.90 18.20
C ILE A 15 -8.02 3.43 16.85
N GLY A 16 -8.60 4.33 16.06
CA GLY A 16 -9.06 4.04 14.71
C GLY A 16 -9.42 5.31 13.94
N VAL A 17 -9.80 5.12 12.68
CA VAL A 17 -10.19 6.20 11.76
C VAL A 17 -11.47 5.80 11.02
N ILE A 18 -12.35 6.76 10.77
CA ILE A 18 -13.55 6.52 9.95
C ILE A 18 -13.16 6.42 8.48
N THR A 19 -13.39 5.27 7.86
CA THR A 19 -13.03 5.02 6.46
C THR A 19 -14.22 5.07 5.50
N LYS A 20 -15.44 4.84 6.00
CA LYS A 20 -16.69 4.99 5.22
C LYS A 20 -17.79 5.59 6.08
N LEU A 21 -18.60 6.46 5.49
CA LEU A 21 -19.73 7.09 6.16
C LEU A 21 -20.88 7.32 5.18
N SER A 22 -22.10 7.01 5.61
CA SER A 22 -23.34 7.33 4.90
C SER A 22 -24.37 7.87 5.90
N GLY A 23 -25.21 8.80 5.47
CA GLY A 23 -26.26 9.38 6.31
C GLY A 23 -25.74 10.25 7.46
N SER A 24 -26.55 10.42 8.51
CA SER A 24 -26.18 11.23 9.68
C SER A 24 -25.50 10.37 10.75
N VAL A 25 -24.27 10.72 11.10
CA VAL A 25 -23.50 10.09 12.18
C VAL A 25 -22.93 11.19 13.08
N THR A 26 -23.12 11.05 14.38
CA THR A 26 -22.58 11.95 15.40
C THR A 26 -21.69 11.16 16.34
N ILE A 27 -20.58 11.74 16.77
CA ILE A 27 -19.69 11.17 17.79
C ILE A 27 -19.69 12.08 19.00
N THR A 28 -19.89 11.49 20.17
CA THR A 28 -19.85 12.16 21.47
C THR A 28 -18.60 11.72 22.20
N SER A 29 -17.73 12.67 22.53
CA SER A 29 -16.53 12.44 23.32
C SER A 29 -16.87 12.15 24.80
N ILE A 30 -15.92 11.55 25.53
CA ILE A 30 -16.00 11.29 26.98
C ILE A 30 -16.28 12.55 27.83
N ASP A 31 -15.95 13.73 27.32
CA ASP A 31 -16.24 15.02 27.95
C ASP A 31 -17.63 15.58 27.61
N GLY A 32 -18.42 14.82 26.85
CA GLY A 32 -19.79 15.14 26.44
C GLY A 32 -19.89 16.08 25.25
N GLN A 33 -18.80 16.37 24.54
CA GLN A 33 -18.84 17.17 23.31
C GLN A 33 -19.29 16.32 22.12
N GLU A 34 -20.23 16.84 21.33
CA GLU A 34 -20.74 16.18 20.13
C GLU A 34 -20.12 16.79 18.86
N ARG A 35 -19.77 15.93 17.91
CA ARG A 35 -19.35 16.32 16.56
C ARG A 35 -20.07 15.49 15.49
N VAL A 36 -20.35 16.11 14.35
CA VAL A 36 -20.80 15.37 13.17
C VAL A 36 -19.58 14.66 12.58
N ALA A 37 -19.68 13.35 12.40
CA ALA A 37 -18.59 12.53 11.91
C ALA A 37 -18.34 12.77 10.41
N GLN A 38 -17.06 12.73 10.03
CA GLN A 38 -16.58 12.78 8.65
C GLN A 38 -15.63 11.61 8.38
N VAL A 39 -15.49 11.24 7.10
CA VAL A 39 -14.45 10.29 6.68
C VAL A 39 -13.09 10.92 6.95
N GLY A 40 -12.17 10.16 7.56
CA GLY A 40 -10.87 10.62 8.02
C GLY A 40 -10.84 11.07 9.48
N ASP A 41 -12.00 11.17 10.16
CA ASP A 41 -12.02 11.51 11.58
C ASP A 41 -11.41 10.38 12.43
N SER A 42 -10.53 10.75 13.35
CA SER A 42 -10.03 9.85 14.40
C SER A 42 -11.15 9.42 15.33
N VAL A 43 -11.04 8.19 15.83
CA VAL A 43 -11.91 7.61 16.87
C VAL A 43 -11.08 7.27 18.09
N PHE A 44 -11.57 7.63 19.27
CA PHE A 44 -10.89 7.43 20.54
C PHE A 44 -11.67 6.45 21.45
N PHE A 45 -10.94 5.81 22.35
CA PHE A 45 -11.53 4.94 23.37
C PHE A 45 -12.49 5.73 24.27
N GLY A 46 -13.68 5.18 24.52
CA GLY A 46 -14.75 5.79 25.30
C GLY A 46 -15.65 6.77 24.55
N GLU A 47 -15.42 7.02 23.26
CA GLU A 47 -16.37 7.81 22.46
C GLU A 47 -17.67 7.05 22.20
N THR A 48 -18.79 7.77 22.09
CA THR A 48 -20.08 7.19 21.69
C THR A 48 -20.42 7.59 20.26
N VAL A 49 -20.63 6.61 19.39
CA VAL A 49 -21.03 6.78 17.99
C VAL A 49 -22.54 6.58 17.87
N VAL A 50 -23.23 7.56 17.29
CA VAL A 50 -24.68 7.55 17.09
C VAL A 50 -25.01 7.66 15.60
N THR A 51 -25.69 6.67 15.05
CA THR A 51 -26.15 6.65 13.65
C THR A 51 -27.66 6.88 13.56
N GLY A 52 -28.09 7.67 12.57
CA GLY A 52 -29.52 7.87 12.28
C GLY A 52 -30.14 6.75 11.43
N ALA A 53 -31.41 6.91 11.04
CA ALA A 53 -32.19 5.91 10.30
C ALA A 53 -31.61 5.48 8.94
N ASN A 54 -30.77 6.32 8.33
CA ASN A 54 -30.01 5.99 7.11
C ASN A 54 -28.48 6.10 7.34
N GLY A 55 -28.08 6.15 8.60
CA GLY A 55 -26.69 6.34 9.04
C GLY A 55 -25.93 5.02 9.01
N SER A 56 -24.70 5.00 8.53
CA SER A 56 -23.78 3.90 8.76
C SER A 56 -22.36 4.42 8.73
N VAL A 57 -21.49 3.83 9.54
CA VAL A 57 -20.08 4.20 9.61
C VAL A 57 -19.21 2.95 9.69
N THR A 58 -18.09 2.96 8.98
CA THR A 58 -17.02 1.97 9.11
C THR A 58 -15.83 2.63 9.79
N ILE A 59 -15.37 2.02 10.88
CA ILE A 59 -14.19 2.45 11.64
C ILE A 59 -13.14 1.38 11.43
N SER A 60 -11.98 1.78 10.91
CA SER A 60 -10.80 0.93 10.81
C SER A 60 -9.91 1.20 12.00
N PHE A 61 -9.75 0.21 12.87
CA PHE A 61 -8.92 0.31 14.06
C PHE A 61 -7.43 0.08 13.72
N ILE A 62 -6.55 0.60 14.57
CA ILE A 62 -5.10 0.51 14.38
C ILE A 62 -4.54 -0.93 14.44
N ASP A 63 -5.34 -1.89 14.93
CA ASP A 63 -5.01 -3.32 14.91
C ASP A 63 -5.37 -4.01 13.58
N GLY A 64 -5.89 -3.25 12.61
CA GLY A 64 -6.30 -3.73 11.29
C GLY A 64 -7.73 -4.29 11.24
N THR A 65 -8.49 -4.23 12.33
CA THR A 65 -9.89 -4.66 12.34
C THR A 65 -10.84 -3.54 11.90
N ASP A 66 -11.87 -3.91 11.14
CA ASP A 66 -12.94 -3.02 10.72
C ASP A 66 -14.22 -3.30 11.49
N VAL A 67 -14.86 -2.26 12.01
CA VAL A 67 -16.20 -2.34 12.60
C VAL A 67 -17.17 -1.49 11.80
N VAL A 68 -18.29 -2.11 11.40
CA VAL A 68 -19.40 -1.46 10.71
C VAL A 68 -20.56 -1.25 11.68
N ILE A 69 -20.90 0.01 11.92
CA ILE A 69 -22.06 0.40 12.71
C ILE A 69 -23.19 0.72 11.74
N GLY A 70 -24.30 -0.02 11.85
CA GLY A 70 -25.48 0.10 11.00
C GLY A 70 -26.39 1.28 11.39
N PRO A 71 -27.57 1.41 10.76
CA PRO A 71 -28.53 2.46 11.07
C PRO A 71 -29.15 2.31 12.46
N ASP A 72 -29.67 3.43 12.99
CA ASP A 72 -30.35 3.53 14.29
C ASP A 72 -29.57 2.91 15.46
N SER A 73 -28.26 3.09 15.48
CA SER A 73 -27.36 2.48 16.45
C SER A 73 -26.70 3.51 17.36
N VAL A 74 -26.46 3.11 18.61
CA VAL A 74 -25.67 3.87 19.60
C VAL A 74 -24.61 2.92 20.14
N VAL A 75 -23.34 3.18 19.85
CA VAL A 75 -22.23 2.30 20.19
C VAL A 75 -21.18 3.09 20.96
N GLU A 76 -20.88 2.68 22.18
CA GLU A 76 -19.75 3.20 22.94
C GLU A 76 -18.50 2.39 22.60
N ILE A 77 -17.39 3.06 22.29
CA ILE A 77 -16.13 2.41 21.91
C ILE A 77 -15.40 1.97 23.17
N THR A 78 -15.76 0.79 23.67
CA THR A 78 -15.15 0.15 24.84
C THR A 78 -14.21 -0.99 24.43
N ASP A 79 -13.67 -1.69 25.42
CA ASP A 79 -12.86 -2.91 25.27
C ASP A 79 -13.62 -4.09 24.64
N GLU A 80 -14.96 -4.05 24.65
CA GLU A 80 -15.81 -4.99 23.90
C GLU A 80 -15.83 -4.71 22.39
N VAL A 81 -15.54 -3.46 21.98
CA VAL A 81 -15.52 -3.03 20.57
C VAL A 81 -14.09 -2.99 20.03
N TYR A 82 -13.11 -2.62 20.86
CA TYR A 82 -11.69 -2.54 20.50
C TYR A 82 -10.80 -2.93 21.69
N ASN A 83 -10.05 -4.03 21.56
CA ASN A 83 -9.16 -4.55 22.61
C ASN A 83 -7.70 -4.12 22.37
N THR A 84 -7.10 -3.42 23.33
CA THR A 84 -5.72 -2.87 23.25
C THR A 84 -4.59 -3.91 23.43
N GLY A 85 -4.89 -5.22 23.42
CA GLY A 85 -3.85 -6.24 23.27
C GLY A 85 -3.30 -6.86 24.56
N ASP A 86 -4.10 -7.07 25.60
CA ASP A 86 -3.82 -8.15 26.57
C ASP A 86 -4.34 -9.49 25.99
N ALA A 87 -3.68 -9.94 24.92
CA ALA A 87 -4.02 -11.14 24.16
C ALA A 87 -3.41 -12.44 24.74
N GLU A 88 -2.92 -12.45 25.98
CA GLU A 88 -2.32 -13.64 26.60
C GLU A 88 -3.31 -14.49 27.43
N GLU A 89 -4.51 -14.02 27.77
CA GLU A 89 -5.41 -14.78 28.67
C GLU A 89 -6.65 -15.40 27.99
N LEU A 90 -7.06 -14.97 26.79
CA LEU A 90 -8.29 -15.47 26.13
C LEU A 90 -8.07 -16.60 25.11
N VAL A 91 -6.83 -16.85 24.67
CA VAL A 91 -6.54 -17.92 23.71
C VAL A 91 -6.31 -19.27 24.41
N ALA A 92 -6.02 -19.27 25.71
CA ALA A 92 -5.77 -20.50 26.47
C ALA A 92 -7.07 -21.29 26.74
N ASP A 93 -8.20 -20.62 26.95
CA ASP A 93 -9.48 -21.29 27.27
C ASP A 93 -10.18 -21.85 26.02
N SER A 94 -10.15 -21.13 24.90
CA SER A 94 -10.82 -21.56 23.66
C SER A 94 -10.17 -22.79 23.00
N VAL A 95 -8.85 -22.94 23.12
CA VAL A 95 -8.14 -24.13 22.60
C VAL A 95 -8.42 -25.35 23.46
N ALA A 96 -8.47 -25.19 24.79
CA ALA A 96 -8.84 -26.27 25.71
C ALA A 96 -10.30 -26.72 25.51
N GLU A 97 -11.22 -25.79 25.27
CA GLU A 97 -12.62 -26.09 24.96
C GLU A 97 -12.77 -26.75 23.59
N ALA A 98 -12.05 -26.30 22.57
CA ALA A 98 -12.05 -26.93 21.25
C ALA A 98 -11.50 -28.36 21.29
N GLU A 99 -10.44 -28.61 22.07
CA GLU A 99 -9.90 -29.95 22.29
C GLU A 99 -10.88 -30.85 23.07
N ALA A 100 -11.61 -30.30 24.05
CA ALA A 100 -12.63 -31.04 24.80
C ALA A 100 -13.84 -31.40 23.94
N LEU A 101 -14.31 -30.48 23.09
CA LEU A 101 -15.37 -30.72 22.11
C LEU A 101 -14.94 -31.76 21.06
N GLN A 102 -13.70 -31.68 20.59
CA GLN A 102 -13.17 -32.63 19.62
C GLN A 102 -12.97 -34.03 20.22
N ALA A 103 -12.58 -34.13 21.49
CA ALA A 103 -12.51 -35.40 22.22
C ALA A 103 -13.90 -36.03 22.44
N ALA A 104 -14.93 -35.24 22.77
CA ALA A 104 -16.30 -35.72 22.92
C ALA A 104 -16.87 -36.27 21.60
N ILE A 105 -16.62 -35.58 20.48
CA ILE A 105 -17.02 -36.04 19.14
C ILE A 105 -16.31 -37.36 18.77
N LEU A 106 -15.02 -37.50 19.08
CA LEU A 106 -14.27 -38.74 18.81
C LEU A 106 -14.71 -39.92 19.69
N ALA A 107 -15.15 -39.65 20.92
CA ALA A 107 -15.67 -40.65 21.85
C ALA A 107 -17.13 -41.05 21.56
N GLY A 108 -17.84 -40.26 20.75
CA GLY A 108 -19.27 -40.44 20.44
C GLY A 108 -20.21 -39.92 21.52
N ASP A 109 -19.70 -39.07 22.42
CA ASP A 109 -20.46 -38.38 23.45
C ASP A 109 -21.13 -37.13 22.88
N ASP A 110 -22.21 -36.64 23.52
CA ASP A 110 -22.94 -35.44 23.08
C ASP A 110 -22.13 -34.17 23.40
N PRO A 111 -21.61 -33.44 22.40
CA PRO A 111 -20.76 -32.27 22.61
C PRO A 111 -21.49 -31.09 23.25
N THR A 112 -22.83 -31.10 23.28
CA THR A 112 -23.64 -30.01 23.87
C THR A 112 -23.66 -30.04 25.40
N LEU A 113 -23.13 -31.08 26.03
CA LEU A 113 -23.03 -31.23 27.48
C LEU A 113 -21.65 -30.85 28.05
N VAL A 114 -20.74 -30.34 27.20
CA VAL A 114 -19.36 -29.98 27.60
C VAL A 114 -19.29 -28.57 28.21
N GLN A 115 -20.32 -27.73 28.04
CA GLN A 115 -20.39 -26.39 28.65
C GLN A 115 -21.46 -26.30 29.74
N ASP A 116 -21.09 -25.81 30.93
CA ASP A 116 -22.03 -25.22 31.89
C ASP A 116 -22.25 -23.75 31.50
N ALA A 117 -23.49 -23.39 31.18
CA ALA A 117 -23.82 -22.02 30.75
C ALA A 117 -23.55 -21.00 31.88
N PRO A 118 -22.94 -19.82 31.58
CA PRO A 118 -22.81 -18.76 32.56
C PRO A 118 -24.19 -18.18 32.89
N ALA A 119 -24.55 -18.29 34.16
CA ALA A 119 -25.80 -17.77 34.70
C ALA A 119 -25.76 -16.23 34.79
N ALA A 120 -26.70 -15.57 34.11
CA ALA A 120 -27.20 -14.26 34.49
C ALA A 120 -28.74 -14.31 34.45
N GLY A 121 -29.35 -14.33 35.63
CA GLY A 121 -30.81 -14.29 35.76
C GLY A 121 -31.34 -12.87 35.77
N ASP A 122 -32.56 -12.70 35.25
CA ASP A 122 -33.63 -12.13 36.06
C ASP A 122 -34.96 -12.82 35.71
N ASP A 123 -35.73 -13.17 36.74
CA ASP A 123 -37.00 -13.88 36.66
C ASP A 123 -38.10 -12.94 36.17
N ALA A 124 -38.76 -13.29 35.05
CA ALA A 124 -40.09 -12.79 34.75
C ALA A 124 -40.97 -13.95 34.25
N GLU A 125 -41.98 -14.24 35.06
CA GLU A 125 -42.94 -15.31 34.90
C GLU A 125 -43.62 -15.35 33.51
N ASN A 126 -43.71 -16.58 33.00
CA ASN A 126 -44.89 -17.14 32.33
C ASN A 126 -45.40 -16.42 31.07
N GLN A 127 -45.01 -16.90 29.87
CA GLN A 127 -45.96 -17.21 28.80
C GLN A 127 -45.51 -18.42 27.95
N ASP A 128 -46.49 -19.27 27.67
CA ASP A 128 -46.45 -20.52 26.90
C ASP A 128 -45.61 -20.46 25.61
N ARG A 129 -44.67 -21.40 25.49
CA ARG A 129 -44.08 -21.80 24.20
C ARG A 129 -45.07 -22.69 23.45
N VAL A 130 -45.38 -22.34 22.21
CA VAL A 130 -45.92 -23.28 21.22
C VAL A 130 -44.89 -23.42 20.11
N ASP A 131 -44.25 -24.58 20.06
CA ASP A 131 -43.36 -24.98 18.96
C ASP A 131 -44.16 -25.22 17.67
N VAL A 132 -43.62 -24.79 16.54
CA VAL A 132 -43.97 -25.36 15.24
C VAL A 132 -42.69 -25.65 14.45
N SER A 133 -42.40 -26.93 14.33
CA SER A 133 -41.38 -27.50 13.45
C SER A 133 -41.83 -27.41 11.99
N VAL A 134 -40.94 -27.04 11.08
CA VAL A 134 -41.11 -27.31 9.64
C VAL A 134 -39.85 -27.97 9.09
N GLU A 135 -40.04 -29.21 8.68
CA GLU A 135 -39.08 -30.08 8.01
C GLU A 135 -39.14 -29.83 6.49
N ARG A 136 -37.97 -29.72 5.84
CA ARG A 136 -37.82 -29.62 4.38
C ARG A 136 -37.70 -31.00 3.76
N ILE A 137 -38.47 -31.27 2.70
CA ILE A 137 -38.11 -32.25 1.66
C ILE A 137 -38.34 -31.60 0.28
N GLY A 138 -37.32 -31.66 -0.57
CA GLY A 138 -37.33 -31.13 -1.93
C GLY A 138 -37.78 -32.14 -3.00
N GLY A 139 -37.84 -31.68 -4.25
CA GLY A 139 -37.87 -32.52 -5.45
C GLY A 139 -38.94 -32.17 -6.48
N ASP A 140 -38.48 -31.64 -7.62
CA ASP A 140 -38.97 -31.76 -9.01
C ASP A 140 -40.46 -31.52 -9.38
N ALA A 141 -40.68 -30.38 -10.06
CA ALA A 141 -41.38 -30.10 -11.33
C ALA A 141 -42.64 -30.94 -11.79
N PRO A 142 -43.39 -30.46 -12.81
CA PRO A 142 -44.34 -29.34 -12.79
C PRO A 142 -45.73 -29.77 -13.31
N ILE A 143 -46.83 -29.13 -12.89
CA ILE A 143 -48.13 -29.25 -13.61
C ILE A 143 -48.96 -27.97 -13.52
N GLY A 144 -49.61 -27.66 -14.64
CA GLY A 144 -50.16 -26.36 -14.99
C GLY A 144 -51.47 -26.00 -14.30
N TYR A 145 -51.73 -24.69 -14.31
CA TYR A 145 -52.96 -24.10 -13.81
C TYR A 145 -54.09 -24.27 -14.83
N GLY A 146 -54.96 -25.24 -14.54
CA GLY A 146 -56.33 -25.30 -15.05
C GLY A 146 -57.27 -24.48 -14.17
N MET A 147 -58.17 -23.75 -14.83
CA MET A 147 -59.28 -22.98 -14.26
C MET A 147 -60.18 -23.81 -13.31
N ASN A 148 -60.77 -23.13 -12.32
CA ASN A 148 -62.15 -23.37 -11.85
C ASN A 148 -62.66 -22.12 -11.11
N THR A 149 -63.50 -21.29 -11.75
CA THR A 149 -64.98 -21.36 -11.82
C THR A 149 -65.70 -21.00 -10.52
N LEU A 150 -66.61 -20.01 -10.60
CA LEU A 150 -67.95 -20.08 -10.00
C LEU A 150 -68.98 -19.28 -10.86
N PRO A 151 -70.28 -19.67 -10.89
CA PRO A 151 -71.33 -19.24 -11.83
C PRO A 151 -72.20 -18.08 -11.24
N THR A 152 -73.19 -17.43 -11.85
CA THR A 152 -74.34 -17.83 -12.70
C THR A 152 -75.12 -16.55 -13.07
N TYR A 153 -75.79 -16.50 -14.24
CA TYR A 153 -77.19 -16.08 -14.50
C TYR A 153 -77.37 -15.69 -15.99
N GLY A 154 -78.35 -16.31 -16.66
CA GLY A 154 -78.58 -16.19 -18.10
C GLY A 154 -79.64 -15.17 -18.52
N TYR A 155 -79.83 -15.05 -19.84
CA TYR A 155 -81.11 -15.12 -20.56
C TYR A 155 -80.85 -15.27 -22.07
N ASP A 156 -81.71 -16.06 -22.70
CA ASP A 156 -81.83 -16.41 -24.13
C ASP A 156 -82.64 -15.35 -24.91
N THR A 157 -82.36 -15.17 -26.20
CA THR A 157 -83.32 -15.18 -27.34
C THR A 157 -82.74 -14.50 -28.60
N GLY A 158 -82.70 -15.23 -29.71
CA GLY A 158 -82.32 -14.71 -31.03
C GLY A 158 -83.47 -14.05 -31.81
N LYS A 159 -83.12 -13.37 -32.92
CA LYS A 159 -83.74 -13.45 -34.27
C LYS A 159 -83.24 -12.37 -35.26
N ASP A 160 -82.90 -12.86 -36.46
CA ASP A 160 -83.02 -12.30 -37.81
C ASP A 160 -82.98 -10.78 -38.07
N ALA A 161 -82.04 -10.37 -38.93
CA ALA A 161 -82.34 -9.55 -40.12
C ALA A 161 -81.16 -9.50 -41.12
N THR A 162 -81.33 -10.28 -42.20
CA THR A 162 -81.08 -9.95 -43.61
C THR A 162 -79.76 -9.27 -44.06
N GLU A 163 -79.03 -10.02 -44.88
CA GLU A 163 -78.00 -9.58 -45.81
C GLU A 163 -78.40 -8.35 -46.63
N ARG A 164 -77.58 -7.30 -46.56
CA ARG A 164 -77.34 -6.38 -47.67
C ARG A 164 -75.86 -6.47 -48.02
N SER A 165 -75.57 -7.19 -49.10
CA SER A 165 -74.26 -7.16 -49.75
C SER A 165 -74.03 -5.74 -50.28
N VAL A 166 -73.23 -4.97 -49.54
CA VAL A 166 -72.54 -3.79 -50.07
C VAL A 166 -71.14 -4.29 -50.39
N THR A 167 -70.83 -4.41 -51.68
CA THR A 167 -69.45 -4.50 -52.15
C THR A 167 -68.77 -3.18 -51.81
N GLN A 168 -68.21 -3.10 -50.60
CA GLN A 168 -67.29 -2.03 -50.23
C GLN A 168 -65.94 -2.39 -50.84
N PHE A 169 -65.54 -1.65 -51.86
CA PHE A 169 -64.14 -1.47 -52.19
C PHE A 169 -63.46 -0.98 -50.90
N SER A 170 -62.79 -1.89 -50.19
CA SER A 170 -61.75 -1.50 -49.26
C SER A 170 -60.56 -1.10 -50.14
N ALA A 171 -60.49 0.18 -50.47
CA ALA A 171 -59.20 0.77 -50.77
C ALA A 171 -58.37 0.55 -49.50
N GLY A 172 -57.42 -0.38 -49.55
CA GLY A 172 -56.39 -0.48 -48.54
C GLY A 172 -55.60 0.82 -48.57
N SER A 173 -56.04 1.81 -47.81
CA SER A 173 -55.16 2.89 -47.39
C SER A 173 -54.26 2.28 -46.30
N SER A 174 -53.23 1.57 -46.71
CA SER A 174 -52.00 1.60 -45.93
C SER A 174 -51.52 3.04 -46.02
N GLY A 175 -51.97 3.89 -45.09
CA GLY A 175 -51.25 5.13 -44.81
C GLY A 175 -49.80 4.75 -44.49
N PRO A 176 -48.82 5.64 -44.77
CA PRO A 176 -47.43 5.31 -44.52
C PRO A 176 -47.29 4.91 -43.05
N SER A 177 -46.63 3.78 -42.79
CA SER A 177 -46.41 3.32 -41.43
C SER A 177 -45.44 4.27 -40.73
N ASP A 178 -45.68 4.64 -39.48
CA ASP A 178 -44.70 5.43 -38.72
C ASP A 178 -43.42 4.60 -38.55
N ALA A 179 -42.27 5.26 -38.64
CA ALA A 179 -41.00 4.59 -38.35
C ALA A 179 -40.85 4.34 -36.84
N ILE A 180 -40.26 3.21 -36.48
CA ILE A 180 -40.17 2.68 -35.12
C ILE A 180 -38.74 2.88 -34.61
N ALA A 181 -38.60 3.58 -33.49
CA ALA A 181 -37.31 3.77 -32.83
C ALA A 181 -36.74 2.42 -32.36
N GLY A 182 -35.43 2.24 -32.54
CA GLY A 182 -34.66 1.15 -31.93
C GLY A 182 -34.02 1.55 -30.61
N VAL A 183 -33.06 0.73 -30.17
CA VAL A 183 -32.26 0.88 -28.95
C VAL A 183 -30.85 1.30 -29.34
N VAL A 184 -30.36 2.36 -28.70
CA VAL A 184 -28.98 2.84 -28.82
C VAL A 184 -28.29 2.66 -27.47
N THR A 185 -27.12 2.04 -27.48
CA THR A 185 -26.23 1.94 -26.33
C THR A 185 -24.94 2.67 -26.62
N ILE A 186 -24.33 3.19 -25.58
CA ILE A 186 -23.02 3.83 -25.61
C ILE A 186 -22.15 3.01 -24.67
N ASN A 187 -20.96 2.63 -25.13
CA ASN A 187 -19.97 1.99 -24.27
C ASN A 187 -19.45 3.03 -23.26
N THR A 188 -18.81 2.57 -22.18
CA THR A 188 -18.09 3.46 -21.28
C THR A 188 -17.17 4.37 -22.09
N ILE A 189 -17.20 5.68 -21.79
CA ILE A 189 -16.24 6.62 -22.36
C ILE A 189 -14.91 6.28 -21.70
N THR A 190 -13.87 5.98 -22.51
CA THR A 190 -12.62 5.33 -22.06
C THR A 190 -12.89 3.99 -21.35
N SER A 191 -11.86 3.34 -20.80
CA SER A 191 -12.03 2.03 -20.14
C SER A 191 -12.68 2.12 -18.77
N ASP A 192 -12.58 3.26 -18.12
CA ASP A 192 -12.87 3.50 -16.70
C ASP A 192 -13.97 4.55 -16.47
N GLY A 193 -14.39 5.27 -17.51
CA GLY A 193 -15.43 6.29 -17.37
C GLY A 193 -14.89 7.62 -16.84
N VAL A 194 -13.58 7.81 -16.83
CA VAL A 194 -12.91 9.03 -16.37
C VAL A 194 -12.03 9.55 -17.50
N ILE A 195 -12.10 10.85 -17.78
CA ILE A 195 -11.16 11.49 -18.70
C ILE A 195 -9.97 12.02 -17.91
N SER A 196 -8.83 11.36 -18.10
CA SER A 196 -7.51 11.78 -17.58
C SER A 196 -6.93 12.98 -18.33
N SER A 197 -5.84 13.54 -17.83
CA SER A 197 -5.09 14.61 -18.51
C SER A 197 -4.53 14.18 -19.88
N GLU A 198 -4.04 12.95 -19.97
CA GLU A 198 -3.49 12.41 -21.22
C GLU A 198 -4.60 12.29 -22.27
N GLU A 199 -5.71 11.66 -21.91
CA GLU A 199 -6.87 11.47 -22.79
C GLU A 199 -7.48 12.81 -23.21
N ALA A 200 -7.58 13.78 -22.30
CA ALA A 200 -8.04 15.13 -22.58
C ALA A 200 -7.19 15.86 -23.64
N SER A 201 -5.89 15.56 -23.70
CA SER A 201 -4.96 16.16 -24.68
C SER A 201 -4.96 15.43 -26.03
N GLY A 202 -5.51 14.22 -26.07
CA GLY A 202 -5.46 13.30 -27.20
C GLY A 202 -6.77 13.17 -27.96
N THR A 203 -7.00 11.96 -28.48
CA THR A 203 -8.20 11.56 -29.22
C THR A 203 -8.77 10.33 -28.55
N VAL A 204 -10.07 10.34 -28.28
CA VAL A 204 -10.79 9.25 -27.61
C VAL A 204 -11.79 8.64 -28.59
N THR A 205 -11.85 7.32 -28.68
CA THR A 205 -12.86 6.66 -29.50
C THR A 205 -14.15 6.48 -28.69
N VAL A 206 -15.21 7.16 -29.10
CA VAL A 206 -16.56 6.93 -28.57
C VAL A 206 -17.23 5.84 -29.40
N SER A 207 -17.81 4.84 -28.74
CA SER A 207 -18.40 3.68 -29.41
C SER A 207 -19.68 3.19 -28.75
N GLY A 208 -20.44 2.34 -29.44
CA GLY A 208 -21.67 1.78 -28.93
C GLY A 208 -22.36 0.83 -29.91
N SER A 209 -23.65 0.57 -29.66
CA SER A 209 -24.50 -0.24 -30.54
C SER A 209 -25.82 0.44 -30.85
N ALA A 210 -26.43 0.08 -31.97
CA ALA A 210 -27.71 0.61 -32.43
C ALA A 210 -28.49 -0.52 -33.12
N ASN A 211 -29.57 -0.99 -32.49
CA ASN A 211 -30.30 -2.19 -32.94
C ASN A 211 -31.82 -2.11 -32.67
N GLY A 212 -32.61 -2.86 -33.42
CA GLY A 212 -34.06 -2.94 -33.26
C GLY A 212 -34.82 -1.77 -33.88
N GLY A 213 -36.16 -1.84 -33.88
CA GLY A 213 -36.99 -0.88 -34.62
C GLY A 213 -36.68 -0.90 -36.11
N ASP A 214 -36.59 0.28 -36.72
CA ASP A 214 -36.17 0.49 -38.11
C ASP A 214 -34.66 0.79 -38.26
N ILE A 215 -33.86 0.66 -37.20
CA ILE A 215 -32.40 0.86 -37.29
C ILE A 215 -31.78 -0.13 -38.27
N SER A 216 -31.01 0.39 -39.21
CA SER A 216 -30.36 -0.34 -40.30
C SER A 216 -28.91 0.09 -40.49
N THR A 217 -28.11 -0.78 -41.11
CA THR A 217 -26.73 -0.46 -41.50
C THR A 217 -26.70 0.77 -42.43
N GLY A 218 -25.80 1.70 -42.14
CA GLY A 218 -25.66 2.96 -42.85
C GLY A 218 -26.48 4.11 -42.27
N ASP A 219 -27.34 3.86 -41.28
CA ASP A 219 -28.06 4.91 -40.56
C ASP A 219 -27.07 5.87 -39.89
N SER A 220 -27.41 7.17 -39.88
CA SER A 220 -26.52 8.22 -39.40
C SER A 220 -26.52 8.25 -37.87
N VAL A 221 -25.34 8.26 -37.27
CA VAL A 221 -25.13 8.47 -35.84
C VAL A 221 -24.52 9.86 -35.67
N VAL A 222 -25.17 10.73 -34.90
CA VAL A 222 -24.74 12.12 -34.68
C VAL A 222 -24.80 12.46 -33.20
N PHE A 223 -23.80 13.18 -32.73
CA PHE A 223 -23.80 13.75 -31.38
C PHE A 223 -23.01 15.05 -31.33
N VAL A 224 -23.26 15.84 -30.29
CA VAL A 224 -22.62 17.13 -30.07
C VAL A 224 -21.93 17.10 -28.71
N ILE A 225 -20.63 17.35 -28.70
CA ILE A 225 -19.80 17.41 -27.49
C ILE A 225 -19.11 18.76 -27.52
N ASN A 226 -19.26 19.57 -26.48
CA ASN A 226 -18.64 20.90 -26.40
C ASN A 226 -18.92 21.77 -27.66
N ASN A 227 -20.16 21.74 -28.14
CA ASN A 227 -20.61 22.42 -29.36
C ASN A 227 -19.95 21.95 -30.68
N VAL A 228 -19.19 20.86 -30.68
CA VAL A 228 -18.62 20.23 -31.87
C VAL A 228 -19.49 19.05 -32.29
N THR A 229 -19.88 18.99 -33.57
CA THR A 229 -20.67 17.89 -34.11
C THR A 229 -19.76 16.76 -34.60
N TYR A 230 -19.97 15.58 -34.05
CA TYR A 230 -19.36 14.33 -34.48
C TYR A 230 -20.40 13.46 -35.19
N SER A 231 -19.97 12.73 -36.21
CA SER A 231 -20.87 11.86 -36.97
C SER A 231 -20.18 10.61 -37.50
N THR A 232 -20.92 9.50 -37.49
CA THR A 232 -20.54 8.22 -38.10
C THR A 232 -21.80 7.51 -38.63
N SER A 233 -21.71 6.23 -38.95
CA SER A 233 -22.86 5.42 -39.36
C SER A 233 -22.89 4.07 -38.66
N VAL A 234 -24.08 3.48 -38.54
CA VAL A 234 -24.27 2.13 -38.00
C VAL A 234 -23.63 1.10 -38.94
N SER A 235 -22.77 0.25 -38.40
CA SER A 235 -22.06 -0.80 -39.12
C SER A 235 -22.95 -2.02 -39.39
N ALA A 236 -22.44 -2.97 -40.19
CA ALA A 236 -23.20 -4.17 -40.59
C ALA A 236 -23.56 -5.10 -39.41
N ASP A 237 -22.80 -5.03 -38.33
CA ASP A 237 -23.00 -5.78 -37.09
C ASP A 237 -23.81 -5.00 -36.03
N GLY A 238 -24.33 -3.82 -36.37
CA GLY A 238 -25.10 -2.97 -35.46
C GLY A 238 -24.24 -2.16 -34.49
N THR A 239 -22.92 -2.10 -34.69
CA THR A 239 -22.02 -1.25 -33.89
C THR A 239 -21.74 0.09 -34.55
N TRP A 240 -21.25 1.06 -33.78
CA TRP A 240 -20.77 2.33 -34.32
C TRP A 240 -19.58 2.84 -33.49
N SER A 241 -18.70 3.62 -34.11
CA SER A 241 -17.61 4.31 -33.42
C SER A 241 -17.20 5.57 -34.17
N VAL A 242 -16.65 6.52 -33.43
CA VAL A 242 -16.03 7.74 -33.97
C VAL A 242 -14.99 8.26 -33.01
N ASP A 243 -13.90 8.76 -33.56
CA ASP A 243 -12.84 9.43 -32.83
C ASP A 243 -13.26 10.86 -32.53
N VAL A 244 -13.18 11.25 -31.25
CA VAL A 244 -13.50 12.59 -30.76
C VAL A 244 -12.28 13.23 -30.14
N ALA A 245 -12.18 14.56 -30.20
CA ALA A 245 -11.13 15.27 -29.49
C ALA A 245 -11.34 15.13 -27.98
N GLY A 246 -10.31 14.69 -27.25
CA GLY A 246 -10.37 14.57 -25.79
C GLY A 246 -10.68 15.89 -25.11
N SER A 247 -10.27 17.02 -25.71
CA SER A 247 -10.53 18.36 -25.19
C SER A 247 -12.02 18.71 -25.16
N ASP A 248 -12.81 18.15 -26.08
CA ASP A 248 -14.26 18.33 -26.07
C ASP A 248 -14.88 17.51 -24.94
N LEU A 249 -14.42 16.28 -24.74
CA LEU A 249 -14.89 15.43 -23.64
C LEU A 249 -14.54 16.02 -22.26
N ALA A 250 -13.34 16.58 -22.12
CA ALA A 250 -12.88 17.23 -20.89
C ALA A 250 -13.69 18.49 -20.51
N THR A 251 -14.48 19.04 -21.45
CA THR A 251 -15.31 20.24 -21.23
C THR A 251 -16.79 19.89 -21.05
N ASP A 252 -17.25 18.76 -21.56
CA ASP A 252 -18.67 18.40 -21.65
C ASP A 252 -18.93 16.95 -21.22
N THR A 253 -19.12 16.73 -19.93
CA THR A 253 -19.23 15.39 -19.30
C THR A 253 -20.56 14.67 -19.55
N SER A 254 -21.42 15.20 -20.42
CA SER A 254 -22.68 14.55 -20.81
C SER A 254 -23.13 14.95 -22.22
N PHE A 255 -23.42 13.96 -23.08
CA PHE A 255 -23.93 14.23 -24.43
C PHE A 255 -24.92 13.17 -24.90
N ASP A 256 -25.83 13.57 -25.80
CA ASP A 256 -26.79 12.68 -26.44
C ASP A 256 -26.24 12.14 -27.76
N VAL A 257 -26.35 10.83 -27.95
CA VAL A 257 -26.14 10.12 -29.21
C VAL A 257 -27.49 9.89 -29.88
N VAL A 258 -27.63 10.45 -31.09
CA VAL A 258 -28.85 10.38 -31.90
C VAL A 258 -28.58 9.52 -33.13
N VAL A 259 -29.35 8.45 -33.29
CA VAL A 259 -29.36 7.62 -34.50
C VAL A 259 -30.63 7.93 -35.28
N THR A 260 -30.47 8.39 -36.52
CA THR A 260 -31.60 8.67 -37.42
C THR A 260 -31.78 7.54 -38.41
N SER A 261 -32.96 6.91 -38.37
CA SER A 261 -33.32 5.76 -39.20
C SER A 261 -34.52 6.09 -40.08
N SER A 262 -34.70 5.34 -41.16
CA SER A 262 -35.89 5.46 -42.00
C SER A 262 -36.48 4.10 -42.35
N ASN A 263 -37.80 3.98 -42.29
CA ASN A 263 -38.49 2.76 -42.72
C ASN A 263 -38.59 2.67 -44.25
N SER A 264 -39.17 1.57 -44.75
CA SER A 264 -39.33 1.35 -46.20
C SER A 264 -40.21 2.39 -46.91
N ASP A 265 -41.06 3.11 -46.17
CA ASP A 265 -41.93 4.17 -46.69
C ASP A 265 -41.21 5.53 -46.72
N GLY A 266 -39.98 5.62 -46.20
CA GLY A 266 -39.17 6.83 -46.14
C GLY A 266 -39.48 7.76 -44.96
N ASN A 267 -40.31 7.33 -44.00
CA ASN A 267 -40.53 8.05 -42.75
C ASN A 267 -39.29 7.91 -41.85
N THR A 268 -38.89 9.00 -41.19
CA THR A 268 -37.71 9.02 -40.31
C THR A 268 -38.10 8.93 -38.83
N VAL A 269 -37.24 8.31 -38.04
CA VAL A 269 -37.34 8.26 -36.57
C VAL A 269 -35.96 8.43 -35.94
N GLU A 270 -35.91 8.96 -34.74
CA GLU A 270 -34.68 9.10 -33.95
C GLU A 270 -34.70 8.14 -32.76
N SER A 271 -33.57 7.46 -32.55
CA SER A 271 -33.27 6.74 -31.32
C SER A 271 -32.16 7.48 -30.58
N ILE A 272 -32.39 7.78 -29.30
CA ILE A 272 -31.50 8.64 -28.49
C ILE A 272 -31.02 7.87 -27.27
N SER A 273 -29.73 8.03 -26.93
CA SER A 273 -29.12 7.56 -25.70
C SER A 273 -28.19 8.65 -25.16
N THR A 274 -28.02 8.75 -23.84
CA THR A 274 -27.20 9.78 -23.21
C THR A 274 -25.98 9.14 -22.56
N ALA A 275 -24.79 9.68 -22.84
CA ALA A 275 -23.56 9.33 -22.15
C ALA A 275 -23.33 10.28 -20.98
N THR A 276 -22.82 9.77 -19.86
CA THR A 276 -22.29 10.55 -18.74
C THR A 276 -21.00 9.89 -18.25
N TYR A 277 -20.03 10.70 -17.84
CA TYR A 277 -18.72 10.25 -17.38
C TYR A 277 -18.11 11.31 -16.46
N GLU A 278 -17.00 10.99 -15.81
CA GLU A 278 -16.30 11.91 -14.91
C GLU A 278 -15.03 12.45 -15.57
N MET A 279 -14.48 13.49 -14.96
CA MET A 279 -13.21 14.07 -15.39
C MET A 279 -12.36 14.29 -14.15
N ASP A 280 -11.17 13.69 -14.18
CA ASP A 280 -10.14 13.91 -13.18
C ASP A 280 -8.79 14.05 -13.88
N GLN A 281 -8.36 15.31 -13.98
CA GLN A 281 -7.08 15.69 -14.58
C GLN A 281 -6.04 16.08 -13.52
N SER A 282 -6.29 15.74 -12.24
CA SER A 282 -5.32 16.03 -11.19
C SER A 282 -4.05 15.17 -11.35
N LYS A 283 -2.93 15.70 -10.86
CA LYS A 283 -1.67 14.96 -10.77
C LYS A 283 -1.59 14.27 -9.42
N LEU A 284 -0.96 13.11 -9.39
CA LEU A 284 -0.61 12.44 -8.15
C LEU A 284 0.48 13.25 -7.44
N LEU A 285 0.25 13.56 -6.16
CA LEU A 285 1.21 14.23 -5.29
C LEU A 285 2.02 13.17 -4.54
N VAL A 286 3.23 12.94 -5.00
CA VAL A 286 4.17 11.98 -4.39
C VAL A 286 5.44 12.65 -3.88
N ASN A 287 6.16 11.95 -3.02
CA ASN A 287 7.47 12.28 -2.51
C ASN A 287 8.41 11.10 -2.71
N LEU A 288 9.64 11.36 -3.12
CA LEU A 288 10.72 10.39 -3.18
C LEU A 288 11.68 10.67 -2.02
N ASP A 289 11.95 9.65 -1.22
CA ASP A 289 13.00 9.65 -0.22
C ASP A 289 14.06 8.62 -0.61
N ILE A 290 15.33 8.96 -0.42
CA ILE A 290 16.48 8.10 -0.67
C ILE A 290 17.15 7.90 0.68
N ASP A 291 17.29 6.65 1.11
CA ASP A 291 17.94 6.32 2.37
C ASP A 291 19.44 6.67 2.32
N PRO A 292 20.09 6.82 3.50
CA PRO A 292 21.54 6.92 3.58
C PRO A 292 22.26 5.89 2.70
N ILE A 293 23.26 6.36 1.95
CA ILE A 293 24.09 5.46 1.13
C ILE A 293 25.01 4.71 2.07
N THR A 294 24.81 3.40 2.22
CA THR A 294 25.37 2.55 3.30
C THR A 294 24.83 2.93 4.69
N GLU A 295 25.07 2.09 5.70
CA GLU A 295 24.51 2.29 7.05
C GLU A 295 24.99 3.58 7.72
N ASP A 296 26.14 4.11 7.32
CA ASP A 296 26.82 5.25 7.95
C ASP A 296 27.01 6.46 7.03
N SER A 297 26.43 6.43 5.81
CA SER A 297 26.61 7.47 4.79
C SER A 297 28.05 7.62 4.30
N VAL A 298 28.93 6.64 4.55
CA VAL A 298 30.33 6.65 4.16
C VAL A 298 30.65 5.39 3.37
N VAL A 299 31.04 5.57 2.11
CA VAL A 299 31.50 4.45 1.28
C VAL A 299 32.96 4.13 1.65
N ASN A 300 33.15 2.97 2.26
CA ASN A 300 34.46 2.45 2.67
C ASN A 300 35.18 1.68 1.54
N ALA A 301 36.41 1.23 1.79
CA ALA A 301 37.21 0.50 0.80
C ALA A 301 36.56 -0.81 0.32
N ALA A 302 35.85 -1.51 1.22
CA ALA A 302 35.19 -2.77 0.88
C ALA A 302 33.96 -2.51 0.00
N GLU A 303 33.15 -1.52 0.36
CA GLU A 303 31.96 -1.09 -0.39
C GLU A 303 32.33 -0.51 -1.75
N ALA A 304 33.38 0.31 -1.82
CA ALA A 304 33.91 0.88 -3.06
C ALA A 304 34.31 -0.19 -4.11
N SER A 305 34.66 -1.39 -3.66
CA SER A 305 35.07 -2.50 -4.52
C SER A 305 33.97 -3.54 -4.76
N SER A 306 32.76 -3.28 -4.27
CA SER A 306 31.60 -4.18 -4.31
C SER A 306 30.38 -3.45 -4.87
N THR A 307 29.27 -4.19 -5.00
CA THR A 307 27.95 -3.60 -5.24
C THR A 307 27.39 -3.06 -3.92
N VAL A 308 26.83 -1.85 -3.96
CA VAL A 308 26.12 -1.20 -2.85
C VAL A 308 24.63 -1.17 -3.19
N THR A 309 23.78 -1.64 -2.28
CA THR A 309 22.33 -1.51 -2.43
C THR A 309 21.90 -0.14 -1.94
N VAL A 310 21.30 0.65 -2.83
CA VAL A 310 20.65 1.92 -2.48
C VAL A 310 19.15 1.68 -2.35
N THR A 311 18.56 2.19 -1.27
CA THR A 311 17.14 2.00 -0.93
C THR A 311 16.45 3.33 -0.73
N GLY A 312 15.13 3.28 -0.61
CA GLY A 312 14.32 4.41 -0.20
C GLY A 312 12.84 4.07 -0.26
N ILE A 313 12.01 5.12 -0.18
CA ILE A 313 10.56 5.00 -0.20
C ILE A 313 9.92 6.08 -1.07
N VAL A 314 8.81 5.74 -1.70
CA VAL A 314 7.89 6.67 -2.36
C VAL A 314 6.62 6.76 -1.52
N THR A 315 6.21 7.98 -1.19
CA THR A 315 5.01 8.24 -0.37
C THR A 315 4.10 9.26 -1.04
N GLY A 316 2.85 9.39 -0.59
CA GLY A 316 1.89 10.38 -1.10
C GLY A 316 0.59 9.74 -1.54
N ASP A 317 0.02 10.25 -2.63
CA ASP A 317 -1.20 9.72 -3.25
C ASP A 317 -1.01 8.27 -3.73
N GLU A 318 -2.09 7.49 -3.76
CA GLU A 318 -2.08 6.10 -4.20
C GLU A 318 -1.76 5.98 -5.69
N PHE A 319 -0.86 5.05 -6.04
CA PHE A 319 -0.44 4.77 -7.41
C PHE A 319 -0.41 3.25 -7.65
N ASP A 320 -0.64 2.86 -8.90
CA ASP A 320 -0.65 1.46 -9.32
C ASP A 320 0.66 1.03 -10.00
N SER A 321 1.58 1.98 -10.24
CA SER A 321 2.89 1.76 -10.85
C SER A 321 3.87 2.89 -10.51
N GLY A 322 5.17 2.58 -10.50
CA GLY A 322 6.22 3.59 -10.35
C GLY A 322 7.60 3.10 -10.78
N GLU A 323 8.42 3.99 -11.35
CA GLU A 323 9.83 3.78 -11.66
C GLU A 323 10.69 4.84 -10.97
N VAL A 324 11.73 4.40 -10.24
CA VAL A 324 12.79 5.26 -9.71
C VAL A 324 13.99 5.20 -10.64
N THR A 325 14.55 6.36 -10.96
CA THR A 325 15.83 6.51 -11.65
C THR A 325 16.79 7.31 -10.78
N LEU A 326 17.94 6.74 -10.45
CA LEU A 326 19.05 7.41 -9.77
C LEU A 326 20.15 7.76 -10.77
N VAL A 327 20.81 8.90 -10.56
CA VAL A 327 21.97 9.36 -11.32
C VAL A 327 23.17 9.45 -10.38
N ILE A 328 24.22 8.67 -10.66
CA ILE A 328 25.44 8.56 -9.86
C ILE A 328 26.62 8.53 -10.82
N ASN A 329 27.62 9.41 -10.68
CA ASN A 329 28.74 9.52 -11.63
C ASN A 329 28.28 9.67 -13.11
N GLY A 330 27.09 10.23 -13.32
CA GLY A 330 26.46 10.37 -14.63
C GLY A 330 25.90 9.07 -15.24
N ALA A 331 25.95 7.94 -14.53
CA ALA A 331 25.26 6.70 -14.90
C ALA A 331 23.84 6.69 -14.34
N GLU A 332 22.91 6.08 -15.08
CA GLU A 332 21.51 5.90 -14.65
C GLU A 332 21.30 4.49 -14.08
N TYR A 333 20.73 4.41 -12.89
CA TYR A 333 20.27 3.17 -12.25
C TYR A 333 18.77 3.22 -12.08
N LYS A 334 18.08 2.17 -12.48
CA LYS A 334 16.61 2.13 -12.53
C LYS A 334 16.06 0.96 -11.75
N THR A 335 14.93 1.17 -11.10
CA THR A 335 14.19 0.11 -10.40
C THR A 335 12.70 0.45 -10.34
N GLU A 336 11.88 -0.57 -10.14
CA GLU A 336 10.44 -0.42 -9.95
C GLU A 336 10.14 -0.16 -8.46
N VAL A 337 9.08 0.61 -8.20
CA VAL A 337 8.56 0.84 -6.85
C VAL A 337 7.64 -0.32 -6.48
N ASN A 338 7.79 -0.86 -5.27
CA ASN A 338 6.80 -1.75 -4.70
C ASN A 338 5.55 -0.93 -4.32
N VAL A 339 4.45 -1.14 -5.02
CA VAL A 339 3.22 -0.36 -4.82
C VAL A 339 2.50 -0.68 -3.51
N GLU A 340 2.81 -1.81 -2.85
CA GLU A 340 2.19 -2.18 -1.57
C GLU A 340 2.72 -1.36 -0.38
N ASP A 341 4.02 -1.03 -0.39
CA ASP A 341 4.70 -0.35 0.72
C ASP A 341 5.46 0.92 0.30
N GLY A 342 5.49 1.24 -0.99
CA GLY A 342 6.25 2.35 -1.57
C GLY A 342 7.76 2.12 -1.61
N GLY A 343 8.26 0.98 -1.12
CA GLY A 343 9.68 0.69 -1.02
C GLY A 343 10.32 0.46 -2.38
N TRP A 344 11.59 0.81 -2.51
CA TRP A 344 12.38 0.51 -3.70
C TRP A 344 13.84 0.21 -3.33
N SER A 345 14.52 -0.55 -4.19
CA SER A 345 15.94 -0.83 -4.03
C SER A 345 16.61 -1.02 -5.39
N VAL A 346 17.86 -0.58 -5.49
CA VAL A 346 18.67 -0.74 -6.70
C VAL A 346 20.13 -1.02 -6.35
N GLU A 347 20.74 -1.94 -7.09
CA GLU A 347 22.16 -2.26 -6.96
C GLU A 347 23.02 -1.27 -7.76
N VAL A 348 23.95 -0.61 -7.08
CA VAL A 348 24.87 0.39 -7.62
C VAL A 348 26.31 -0.11 -7.52
N ASP A 349 27.16 0.17 -8.51
CA ASP A 349 28.58 -0.16 -8.44
C ASP A 349 29.29 0.80 -7.48
N GLY A 350 30.00 0.29 -6.47
CA GLY A 350 30.78 1.11 -5.55
C GLY A 350 31.85 1.95 -6.24
N ASN A 351 32.33 1.55 -7.42
CA ASN A 351 33.23 2.37 -8.23
C ASN A 351 32.55 3.63 -8.75
N ASP A 352 31.25 3.57 -9.08
CA ASP A 352 30.51 4.76 -9.51
C ASP A 352 30.29 5.70 -8.33
N LEU A 353 29.97 5.19 -7.13
CA LEU A 353 29.90 6.01 -5.91
C LEU A 353 31.23 6.70 -5.57
N THR A 354 32.36 6.01 -5.72
CA THR A 354 33.67 6.62 -5.41
C THR A 354 34.19 7.53 -6.52
N ALA A 355 33.75 7.35 -7.76
CA ALA A 355 34.10 8.22 -8.89
C ALA A 355 33.20 9.47 -8.98
N ASP A 356 32.06 9.46 -8.31
CA ASP A 356 31.10 10.55 -8.28
C ASP A 356 31.67 11.79 -7.56
N ALA A 357 31.91 12.84 -8.33
CA ALA A 357 32.76 13.94 -7.88
C ALA A 357 32.11 14.84 -6.82
N ASP A 358 30.78 14.91 -6.78
CA ASP A 358 30.03 15.74 -5.82
C ASP A 358 29.45 14.94 -4.64
N THR A 359 29.55 13.60 -4.70
CA THR A 359 29.04 12.64 -3.71
C THR A 359 27.56 12.88 -3.37
N ILE A 360 26.76 13.12 -4.40
CA ILE A 360 25.31 13.34 -4.30
C ILE A 360 24.59 12.42 -5.29
N VAL A 361 23.79 11.49 -4.76
CA VAL A 361 22.85 10.72 -5.55
C VAL A 361 21.64 11.60 -5.88
N PHE A 362 21.37 11.84 -7.16
CA PHE A 362 20.15 12.50 -7.61
C PHE A 362 19.12 11.46 -8.05
N GLY A 363 17.92 11.49 -7.47
CA GLY A 363 16.85 10.56 -7.80
C GLY A 363 15.63 11.26 -8.38
N THR A 364 14.96 10.59 -9.31
CA THR A 364 13.63 10.95 -9.82
C THR A 364 12.72 9.74 -9.72
N VAL A 365 11.44 9.96 -9.40
CA VAL A 365 10.39 8.95 -9.50
C VAL A 365 9.31 9.47 -10.44
N SER A 366 8.75 8.58 -11.25
CA SER A 366 7.51 8.78 -11.99
C SER A 366 6.53 7.66 -11.62
N VAL A 367 5.29 8.03 -11.29
CA VAL A 367 4.22 7.10 -10.87
C VAL A 367 2.96 7.31 -11.71
N GLY A 368 2.15 6.27 -11.79
CA GLY A 368 0.84 6.36 -12.44
C GLY A 368 -0.18 5.40 -11.85
N ASN A 369 -1.47 5.72 -12.02
CA ASN A 369 -2.58 4.87 -11.59
C ASN A 369 -3.49 4.42 -12.74
N SER A 370 -4.44 3.56 -12.42
CA SER A 370 -5.37 2.91 -13.34
C SER A 370 -6.36 3.85 -14.02
N ILE A 371 -6.54 5.07 -13.49
CA ILE A 371 -7.34 6.13 -14.11
C ILE A 371 -6.49 7.14 -14.91
N GLY A 372 -5.22 6.82 -15.18
CA GLY A 372 -4.34 7.61 -16.02
C GLY A 372 -3.80 8.89 -15.38
N GLN A 373 -3.88 9.03 -14.06
CA GLN A 373 -3.19 10.12 -13.35
C GLN A 373 -1.71 9.78 -13.22
N GLU A 374 -0.87 10.81 -13.35
CA GLU A 374 0.58 10.71 -13.23
C GLU A 374 1.10 11.63 -12.13
N GLY A 375 2.21 11.24 -11.51
CA GLY A 375 2.94 12.02 -10.52
C GLY A 375 4.45 11.88 -10.68
N ASP A 376 5.19 12.93 -10.36
CA ASP A 376 6.65 12.92 -10.40
C ASP A 376 7.20 13.60 -9.14
N ALA A 377 8.31 13.07 -8.62
CA ALA A 377 9.08 13.71 -7.55
C ALA A 377 10.59 13.53 -7.78
N THR A 378 11.38 14.38 -7.11
CA THR A 378 12.83 14.33 -7.16
C THR A 378 13.40 14.40 -5.76
N SER A 379 14.53 13.75 -5.53
CA SER A 379 15.26 13.81 -4.27
C SER A 379 16.77 13.82 -4.50
N THR A 380 17.52 14.18 -3.47
CA THR A 380 18.98 14.12 -3.46
C THR A 380 19.45 13.56 -2.14
N GLU A 381 20.39 12.61 -2.18
CA GLU A 381 21.04 12.10 -0.98
C GLU A 381 22.55 12.30 -1.05
N LYS A 382 23.11 12.85 0.02
CA LYS A 382 24.53 13.16 0.10
C LYS A 382 25.26 12.12 0.94
N TYR A 383 26.37 11.63 0.42
CA TYR A 383 27.24 10.70 1.12
C TYR A 383 28.70 11.18 1.11
N PHE A 384 29.57 10.41 1.77
CA PHE A 384 31.00 10.62 1.83
C PHE A 384 31.76 9.38 1.39
N VAL A 385 33.04 9.54 1.10
CA VAL A 385 33.92 8.44 0.69
C VAL A 385 35.15 8.46 1.58
N ASP A 386 35.40 7.36 2.26
CA ASP A 386 36.61 7.16 3.05
C ASP A 386 37.13 5.74 2.83
N THR A 387 38.16 5.60 2.00
CA THR A 387 38.64 4.28 1.54
C THR A 387 40.00 3.90 2.15
N ALA A 388 40.45 4.60 3.19
CA ALA A 388 41.79 4.36 3.72
C ALA A 388 41.93 4.71 5.20
N ALA A 389 42.39 3.73 5.97
CA ALA A 389 42.89 3.93 7.33
C ALA A 389 44.42 3.83 7.38
N SER A 390 45.03 4.60 8.29
CA SER A 390 46.47 4.63 8.52
C SER A 390 46.80 4.74 10.00
N ALA A 391 47.74 3.91 10.46
CA ALA A 391 48.24 3.93 11.83
C ALA A 391 49.75 4.12 11.91
N ILE A 392 50.21 4.58 13.07
CA ILE A 392 51.63 4.67 13.44
C ILE A 392 51.77 4.03 14.82
N ILE A 393 52.81 3.21 15.00
CA ILE A 393 53.21 2.67 16.31
C ILE A 393 54.68 2.95 16.57
N ARG A 394 55.01 3.23 17.83
CA ARG A 394 56.36 3.35 18.35
C ARG A 394 56.48 2.53 19.64
N VAL A 395 57.63 1.89 19.84
CA VAL A 395 58.06 1.30 21.11
C VAL A 395 59.03 2.28 21.78
N ASP A 396 58.90 2.49 23.08
CA ASP A 396 59.85 3.24 23.89
C ASP A 396 61.15 2.42 24.10
N SER A 397 62.17 2.99 24.73
CA SER A 397 63.37 2.21 25.08
C SER A 397 63.02 1.04 25.98
N ILE A 398 63.70 -0.09 25.81
CA ILE A 398 63.54 -1.23 26.72
C ILE A 398 64.34 -0.93 27.99
N THR A 399 63.62 -0.69 29.10
CA THR A 399 64.17 -0.04 30.31
C THR A 399 64.58 1.43 30.05
N GLU A 400 65.13 2.12 31.06
CA GLU A 400 65.51 3.53 30.93
C GLU A 400 66.73 3.77 30.02
N ASP A 401 67.59 2.76 29.85
CA ASP A 401 68.86 2.87 29.14
C ASP A 401 68.95 2.01 27.87
N ASP A 402 67.83 1.43 27.43
CA ASP A 402 67.71 0.57 26.24
C ASP A 402 68.61 -0.69 26.33
N LEU A 403 68.80 -1.15 27.56
CA LEU A 403 69.67 -2.25 27.92
C LEU A 403 68.99 -3.12 28.99
N VAL A 404 69.07 -4.44 28.82
CA VAL A 404 68.59 -5.42 29.80
C VAL A 404 69.80 -5.95 30.58
N ASN A 405 69.87 -5.58 31.87
CA ASN A 405 70.92 -6.07 32.77
C ASN A 405 70.55 -7.41 33.43
N ALA A 406 71.47 -7.99 34.20
CA ALA A 406 71.23 -9.26 34.90
C ALA A 406 69.99 -9.25 35.80
N THR A 407 69.71 -8.16 36.52
CA THR A 407 68.55 -8.06 37.43
C THR A 407 67.24 -7.95 36.65
N GLU A 408 67.22 -7.16 35.57
CA GLU A 408 66.07 -7.02 34.69
C GLU A 408 65.76 -8.33 33.96
N SER A 409 66.79 -9.08 33.55
CA SER A 409 66.63 -10.38 32.88
C SER A 409 65.95 -11.46 33.74
N GLU A 410 65.99 -11.31 35.07
CA GLU A 410 65.35 -12.21 36.04
C GLU A 410 63.99 -11.67 36.54
N SER A 411 63.57 -10.50 36.05
CA SER A 411 62.38 -9.78 36.50
C SER A 411 61.35 -9.61 35.37
N THR A 412 60.22 -8.97 35.69
CA THR A 412 59.27 -8.46 34.70
C THR A 412 59.68 -7.05 34.29
N VAL A 413 59.69 -6.78 32.99
CA VAL A 413 59.99 -5.47 32.39
C VAL A 413 58.74 -4.97 31.68
N THR A 414 58.32 -3.74 31.98
CA THR A 414 57.23 -3.10 31.25
C THR A 414 57.75 -2.60 29.89
N VAL A 415 57.21 -3.14 28.80
CA VAL A 415 57.42 -2.62 27.46
C VAL A 415 56.27 -1.67 27.14
N SER A 416 56.60 -0.43 26.77
CA SER A 416 55.60 0.62 26.48
C SER A 416 55.82 1.27 25.13
N GLY A 417 54.83 2.04 24.70
CA GLY A 417 54.94 2.81 23.48
C GLY A 417 53.78 3.78 23.26
N ARG A 418 53.75 4.32 22.04
CA ARG A 418 52.74 5.29 21.58
C ARG A 418 52.20 4.91 20.22
N VAL A 419 50.99 5.38 19.94
CA VAL A 419 50.31 5.23 18.65
C VAL A 419 49.79 6.58 18.13
N ALA A 420 49.53 6.68 16.84
CA ALA A 420 48.92 7.83 16.16
C ALA A 420 48.22 7.40 14.86
N GLY A 421 47.52 8.32 14.19
CA GLY A 421 46.68 8.02 13.03
C GLY A 421 45.27 7.62 13.47
N ASP A 422 44.65 6.67 12.76
CA ASP A 422 43.29 6.18 13.01
C ASP A 422 43.20 5.17 14.17
N VAL A 423 44.26 5.11 14.98
CA VAL A 423 44.29 4.24 16.15
C VAL A 423 43.40 4.78 17.26
N SER A 424 42.47 3.95 17.69
CA SER A 424 41.45 4.19 18.68
C SER A 424 41.76 3.53 20.03
N LEU A 425 41.07 4.00 21.06
CA LEU A 425 41.10 3.39 22.39
C LEU A 425 40.66 1.92 22.30
N GLY A 426 41.45 1.03 22.89
CA GLY A 426 41.13 -0.40 22.91
C GLY A 426 41.71 -1.20 21.75
N ASP A 427 42.35 -0.56 20.77
CA ASP A 427 43.01 -1.29 19.68
C ASP A 427 44.14 -2.18 20.18
N LEU A 428 44.29 -3.33 19.53
CA LEU A 428 45.20 -4.39 19.97
C LEU A 428 46.61 -4.10 19.48
N VAL A 429 47.55 -4.02 20.42
CA VAL A 429 48.98 -4.10 20.15
C VAL A 429 49.45 -5.51 20.44
N SER A 430 50.15 -6.13 19.50
CA SER A 430 50.69 -7.47 19.61
C SER A 430 52.19 -7.49 19.31
N MET A 431 52.91 -8.36 19.99
CA MET A 431 54.32 -8.64 19.74
C MET A 431 54.66 -10.08 20.11
N THR A 432 55.69 -10.64 19.48
CA THR A 432 56.27 -11.92 19.87
C THR A 432 57.72 -11.69 20.25
N ILE A 433 58.08 -12.06 21.48
CA ILE A 433 59.42 -11.86 22.04
C ILE A 433 59.89 -13.22 22.52
N ASN A 434 61.01 -13.72 21.97
CA ASN A 434 61.55 -15.05 22.26
C ASN A 434 60.52 -16.20 22.04
N GLY A 435 59.61 -16.03 21.08
CA GLY A 435 58.54 -16.99 20.80
C GLY A 435 57.33 -16.92 21.73
N THR A 436 57.34 -16.05 22.75
CA THR A 436 56.20 -15.78 23.62
C THR A 436 55.36 -14.62 23.05
N SER A 437 54.05 -14.80 22.95
CA SER A 437 53.13 -13.74 22.51
C SER A 437 52.75 -12.82 23.68
N TYR A 438 52.86 -11.53 23.44
CA TYR A 438 52.46 -10.46 24.36
C TYR A 438 51.46 -9.53 23.68
N THR A 439 50.47 -9.07 24.44
CA THR A 439 49.41 -8.18 23.94
C THR A 439 49.14 -7.05 24.91
N ALA A 440 48.89 -5.85 24.38
CA ALA A 440 48.42 -4.68 25.11
C ALA A 440 47.20 -4.08 24.39
N LEU A 441 46.42 -3.28 25.10
CA LEU A 441 45.40 -2.42 24.51
C LEU A 441 45.91 -0.98 24.49
N VAL A 442 45.56 -0.25 23.44
CA VAL A 442 45.77 1.21 23.37
C VAL A 442 44.90 1.89 24.42
N LEU A 443 45.49 2.83 25.15
CA LEU A 443 44.86 3.64 26.19
C LEU A 443 44.40 5.01 25.65
N ALA A 444 43.54 5.70 26.40
CA ALA A 444 42.90 6.95 25.98
C ALA A 444 43.87 8.11 25.69
N ASN A 445 45.12 8.02 26.16
CA ASN A 445 46.19 8.99 25.90
C ASN A 445 47.12 8.56 24.75
N SER A 446 46.67 7.63 23.91
CA SER A 446 47.42 7.05 22.77
C SER A 446 48.74 6.39 23.17
N THR A 447 48.76 5.78 24.37
CA THR A 447 49.87 4.94 24.85
C THR A 447 49.42 3.49 24.99
N TRP A 448 50.38 2.57 25.08
CA TRP A 448 50.13 1.17 25.39
C TRP A 448 51.29 0.65 26.25
N SER A 449 51.03 -0.39 27.03
CA SER A 449 52.08 -1.07 27.81
C SER A 449 51.70 -2.51 28.08
N VAL A 450 52.71 -3.39 28.13
CA VAL A 450 52.58 -4.79 28.53
C VAL A 450 53.76 -5.20 29.40
N ASP A 451 53.49 -6.01 30.40
CA ASP A 451 54.50 -6.62 31.24
C ASP A 451 55.10 -7.86 30.53
N VAL A 452 56.41 -7.82 30.29
CA VAL A 452 57.16 -8.83 29.53
C VAL A 452 58.15 -9.53 30.45
N SER A 453 58.39 -10.83 30.25
CA SER A 453 59.45 -11.53 30.97
C SER A 453 60.82 -10.99 30.54
N GLY A 454 61.63 -10.54 31.49
CA GLY A 454 63.00 -10.11 31.23
C GLY A 454 63.85 -11.21 30.60
N SER A 455 63.53 -12.48 30.86
CA SER A 455 64.21 -13.61 30.23
C SER A 455 63.97 -13.69 28.74
N ASP A 456 62.78 -13.27 28.28
CA ASP A 456 62.45 -13.24 26.85
C ASP A 456 63.17 -12.07 26.17
N LEU A 457 63.23 -10.90 26.81
CA LEU A 457 64.00 -9.76 26.32
C LEU A 457 65.51 -10.03 26.31
N ALA A 458 66.04 -10.80 27.27
CA ALA A 458 67.46 -11.18 27.28
C ALA A 458 67.80 -12.17 26.16
N ALA A 459 66.85 -13.04 25.78
CA ALA A 459 67.01 -14.02 24.72
C ALA A 459 66.74 -13.45 23.31
N ASP A 460 65.93 -12.39 23.21
CA ASP A 460 65.51 -11.76 21.97
C ASP A 460 65.71 -10.23 22.02
N THR A 461 66.74 -9.76 21.31
CA THR A 461 67.18 -8.35 21.28
C THR A 461 66.50 -7.53 20.19
N SER A 462 65.59 -8.12 19.41
CA SER A 462 64.84 -7.41 18.39
C SER A 462 63.49 -8.05 18.11
N PHE A 463 62.43 -7.31 18.36
CA PHE A 463 61.06 -7.77 18.16
C PHE A 463 60.22 -6.74 17.39
N VAL A 464 59.16 -7.21 16.74
CA VAL A 464 58.20 -6.35 16.04
C VAL A 464 56.97 -6.17 16.91
N ALA A 465 56.59 -4.91 17.13
CA ALA A 465 55.29 -4.55 17.71
C ALA A 465 54.36 -4.10 16.59
N THR A 466 53.14 -4.64 16.58
CA THR A 466 52.12 -4.37 15.56
C THR A 466 50.85 -3.90 16.23
N VAL A 467 50.27 -2.79 15.76
CA VAL A 467 48.92 -2.35 16.10
C VAL A 467 47.98 -2.64 14.93
N THR A 468 46.78 -3.12 15.23
CA THR A 468 45.71 -3.39 14.26
C THR A 468 44.39 -2.87 14.79
N GLY A 469 43.54 -2.38 13.89
CA GLY A 469 42.20 -1.90 14.18
C GLY A 469 41.49 -1.47 12.90
N GLU A 470 40.39 -0.74 13.07
CA GLU A 470 39.59 -0.16 12.00
C GLU A 470 39.35 1.32 12.29
N ASP A 471 39.21 2.15 11.25
CA ASP A 471 38.75 3.52 11.39
C ASP A 471 37.21 3.60 11.58
N ASN A 472 36.66 4.80 11.59
CA ASN A 472 35.22 4.99 11.77
C ASN A 472 34.37 4.51 10.58
N ALA A 473 34.94 4.43 9.38
CA ALA A 473 34.27 3.93 8.17
C ALA A 473 34.42 2.40 8.03
N GLY A 474 35.14 1.75 8.95
CA GLY A 474 35.40 0.31 8.91
C GLY A 474 36.60 -0.10 8.03
N ASN A 475 37.44 0.85 7.59
CA ASN A 475 38.66 0.48 6.88
C ASN A 475 39.68 -0.10 7.87
N SER A 476 40.10 -1.34 7.65
CA SER A 476 41.13 -1.96 8.50
C SER A 476 42.51 -1.35 8.25
N TYR A 477 43.29 -1.21 9.32
CA TYR A 477 44.70 -0.83 9.24
C TYR A 477 45.60 -1.81 10.00
N SER A 478 46.87 -1.83 9.62
CA SER A 478 47.94 -2.50 10.37
C SER A 478 49.22 -1.70 10.27
N ALA A 479 49.79 -1.32 11.42
CA ALA A 479 51.06 -0.64 11.49
C ALA A 479 52.02 -1.41 12.39
N SER A 480 53.28 -1.51 11.97
CA SER A 480 54.31 -2.22 12.72
C SER A 480 55.58 -1.40 12.83
N THR A 481 56.32 -1.65 13.91
CA THR A 481 57.63 -1.07 14.14
C THR A 481 58.55 -2.11 14.78
N THR A 482 59.85 -2.02 14.48
CA THR A 482 60.86 -2.90 15.08
C THR A 482 61.49 -2.21 16.28
N SER A 483 61.44 -2.85 17.44
CA SER A 483 62.24 -2.49 18.60
C SER A 483 63.56 -3.24 18.60
N THR A 484 64.62 -2.61 19.11
CA THR A 484 65.93 -3.23 19.34
C THR A 484 66.49 -2.72 20.65
N HIS A 485 67.12 -3.59 21.43
CA HIS A 485 67.81 -3.23 22.67
C HIS A 485 69.09 -4.04 22.84
N THR A 486 69.89 -3.69 23.85
CA THR A 486 71.13 -4.42 24.19
C THR A 486 70.99 -5.24 25.47
N VAL A 487 71.89 -6.19 25.71
CA VAL A 487 71.86 -7.05 26.90
C VAL A 487 73.24 -7.05 27.56
N ASP A 488 73.29 -6.82 28.87
CA ASP A 488 74.48 -6.97 29.72
C ASP A 488 74.15 -7.82 30.95
N ALA A 489 74.24 -9.13 30.77
CA ALA A 489 73.91 -10.12 31.80
C ALA A 489 75.12 -10.55 32.67
N ALA A 490 76.18 -9.74 32.73
CA ALA A 490 77.46 -10.10 33.35
C ALA A 490 77.58 -9.80 34.86
#